data_AF-A0A972U121-F1
#
_entry.id   AF-A0A972U121-F1
#
_cell.length_a   1.000
_cell.length_b   1.000
_cell.length_c   1.000
_cell.angle_alpha   90.00
_cell.angle_beta   90.00
_cell.angle_gamma   90.00
#
_symmetry.space_group_name_H-M   'P 1'
#
loop_
_entity.id
_entity.type
_entity.pdbx_description
1 polymer ?
#
loop_
_entity_poly.entity_id
_entity_poly.type
_entity_poly.pdbx_seq_one_letter_code
_entity_poly.pdbx_strand_id
1 'polypeptide(L)'
;MRLWPRTIGFRIMAAGAMAIVGGYAVNFLAWFVVGVRWSFYTAIGYVIFLGFVLVIIGAVVAFVRYLTRPKPPTAAPVVVGPVAGWLPDPTDPTMLRYWDGTDWTGQTARRDP
;
A
#
# COMPACT_ATOMS: atom_id res chain seq x y z
N MET A 1 13.00 -88.29 6.45
CA MET A 1 13.37 -86.95 6.98
C MET A 1 13.84 -86.08 5.82
N ARG A 2 12.97 -85.18 5.34
CA ARG A 2 13.26 -84.34 4.17
C ARG A 2 13.94 -83.05 4.65
N LEU A 3 15.28 -83.05 4.65
CA LEU A 3 16.11 -81.88 4.99
C LEU A 3 15.84 -80.79 3.94
N TRP A 4 15.05 -79.78 4.31
CA TRP A 4 14.90 -78.59 3.48
C TRP A 4 16.26 -77.90 3.34
N PRO A 5 16.72 -77.55 2.11
CA PRO A 5 17.95 -76.82 1.93
C PRO A 5 17.88 -75.47 2.65
N ARG A 6 18.84 -75.20 3.54
CA ARG A 6 18.96 -73.93 4.29
C ARG A 6 18.99 -72.68 3.39
N THR A 7 19.29 -72.85 2.11
CA THR A 7 19.28 -71.82 1.08
C THR A 7 17.87 -71.33 0.73
N ILE A 8 16.82 -72.16 0.87
CA ILE A 8 15.44 -71.78 0.52
C ILE A 8 14.88 -70.80 1.55
N GLY A 9 15.11 -71.04 2.85
CA GLY A 9 14.66 -70.14 3.91
C GLY A 9 15.28 -68.74 3.81
N PHE A 10 16.59 -68.67 3.51
CA PHE A 10 17.29 -67.39 3.33
C PHE A 10 16.75 -66.58 2.14
N ARG A 11 16.44 -67.24 1.02
CA ARG A 11 15.89 -66.56 -0.18
C ARG A 11 14.49 -66.00 0.06
N ILE A 12 13.65 -66.69 0.83
CA ILE A 12 12.31 -66.21 1.19
C ILE A 12 12.40 -65.00 2.14
N MET A 13 13.29 -65.04 3.14
CA MET A 13 13.51 -63.91 4.04
C MET A 13 14.10 -62.69 3.32
N ALA A 14 15.06 -62.89 2.42
CA ALA A 14 15.65 -61.81 1.62
C ALA A 14 14.62 -61.17 0.67
N ALA A 15 13.75 -61.98 0.02
CA ALA A 15 12.66 -61.48 -0.81
C ALA A 15 11.62 -60.67 -0.01
N GLY A 16 11.28 -61.13 1.20
CA GLY A 16 10.39 -60.40 2.12
C GLY A 16 10.99 -59.06 2.57
N ALA A 17 12.27 -59.03 2.93
CA ALA A 17 12.96 -57.80 3.31
C ALA A 17 13.04 -56.78 2.15
N MET A 18 13.33 -57.24 0.92
CA MET A 18 13.33 -56.36 -0.26
C MET A 18 11.95 -55.84 -0.63
N ALA A 19 10.88 -56.63 -0.44
CA ALA A 19 9.51 -56.18 -0.67
C ALA A 19 9.08 -55.08 0.32
N ILE A 20 9.51 -55.19 1.58
CA ILE A 20 9.26 -54.18 2.62
C ILE A 20 10.03 -52.89 2.30
N VAL A 21 11.34 -52.99 2.00
CA VAL A 21 12.17 -51.84 1.63
C VAL A 21 11.68 -51.16 0.34
N GLY A 22 11.31 -51.95 -0.67
CA GLY A 22 10.72 -51.44 -1.91
C GLY A 22 9.37 -50.76 -1.69
N GLY A 23 8.52 -51.32 -0.83
CA GLY A 23 7.24 -50.71 -0.45
C GLY A 23 7.42 -49.35 0.25
N TYR A 24 8.38 -49.24 1.18
CA TYR A 24 8.71 -47.97 1.82
C TYR A 24 9.30 -46.95 0.84
N ALA A 25 10.13 -47.38 -0.10
CA ALA A 25 10.69 -46.49 -1.12
C ALA A 25 9.60 -45.90 -2.05
N VAL A 26 8.64 -46.72 -2.49
CA VAL A 26 7.51 -46.28 -3.31
C VAL A 26 6.58 -45.34 -2.53
N ASN A 27 6.27 -45.69 -1.28
CA ASN A 27 5.43 -44.85 -0.41
C ASN A 27 6.12 -43.51 -0.11
N PHE A 28 7.42 -43.53 0.20
CA PHE A 28 8.22 -42.34 0.39
C PHE A 28 8.23 -41.44 -0.85
N LEU A 29 8.43 -42.00 -2.05
CA LEU A 29 8.42 -41.24 -3.29
C LEU A 29 7.03 -40.64 -3.56
N ALA A 30 5.96 -41.37 -3.29
CA ALA A 30 4.59 -40.88 -3.42
C ALA A 30 4.32 -39.70 -2.48
N TRP A 31 4.68 -39.80 -1.19
CA TRP A 31 4.54 -38.71 -0.23
C TRP A 31 5.47 -37.53 -0.54
N PHE A 32 6.66 -37.78 -1.06
CA PHE A 32 7.58 -36.74 -1.50
C PHE A 32 6.99 -35.95 -2.66
N VAL A 33 6.47 -36.61 -3.69
CA VAL A 33 5.81 -35.95 -4.83
C VAL A 33 4.55 -35.20 -4.39
N VAL A 34 3.73 -35.80 -3.52
CA VAL A 34 2.53 -35.13 -2.97
C VAL A 34 2.92 -33.92 -2.13
N GLY A 35 3.93 -34.04 -1.27
CA GLY A 35 4.43 -32.97 -0.41
C GLY A 35 5.04 -31.82 -1.22
N VAL A 36 5.89 -32.13 -2.21
CA VAL A 36 6.45 -31.14 -3.13
C VAL A 36 5.33 -30.42 -3.90
N ARG A 37 4.34 -31.17 -4.41
CA ARG A 37 3.18 -30.60 -5.10
C ARG A 37 2.34 -29.70 -4.18
N TRP A 38 2.13 -30.09 -2.93
CA TRP A 38 1.45 -29.27 -1.91
C TRP A 38 2.21 -27.97 -1.63
N SER A 39 3.53 -28.04 -1.48
CA SER A 39 4.39 -26.87 -1.28
C SER A 39 4.30 -25.87 -2.42
N PHE A 40 4.20 -26.33 -3.68
CA PHE A 40 3.99 -25.45 -4.83
C PHE A 40 2.66 -24.70 -4.75
N TYR A 41 1.56 -25.36 -4.38
CA TYR A 41 0.26 -24.69 -4.22
C TYR A 41 0.27 -23.66 -3.10
N THR A 42 0.91 -23.98 -1.98
CA THR A 42 1.06 -23.07 -0.85
C THR A 42 1.88 -21.84 -1.24
N ALA A 43 2.99 -22.02 -1.98
CA ALA A 43 3.82 -20.92 -2.46
C ALA A 43 3.06 -20.01 -3.44
N ILE A 44 2.33 -20.60 -4.40
CA ILE A 44 1.48 -19.84 -5.33
C ILE A 44 0.40 -19.08 -4.57
N GLY A 45 -0.24 -19.70 -3.57
CA GLY A 45 -1.21 -19.06 -2.70
C GLY A 45 -0.64 -17.84 -1.97
N TYR A 46 0.57 -17.94 -1.42
CA TYR A 46 1.23 -16.80 -0.78
C TYR A 46 1.55 -15.67 -1.74
N VAL A 47 2.00 -15.97 -2.96
CA VAL A 47 2.27 -14.94 -3.98
C VAL A 47 0.99 -14.19 -4.36
N ILE A 48 -0.11 -14.93 -4.58
CA ILE A 48 -1.42 -14.34 -4.89
C ILE A 48 -1.90 -13.49 -3.72
N PHE A 49 -1.80 -14.00 -2.49
CA PHE A 49 -2.19 -13.29 -1.28
C PHE A 49 -1.39 -11.98 -1.10
N LEU A 50 -0.07 -12.03 -1.24
CA LEU A 50 0.79 -10.84 -1.16
C LEU A 50 0.45 -9.83 -2.27
N GLY A 51 0.24 -10.30 -3.50
CA GLY A 51 -0.22 -9.45 -4.59
C GLY A 51 -1.54 -8.75 -4.28
N PHE A 52 -2.52 -9.49 -3.74
CA PHE A 52 -3.81 -8.95 -3.33
C PHE A 52 -3.68 -7.91 -2.21
N VAL A 53 -2.83 -8.17 -1.21
CA VAL A 53 -2.52 -7.21 -0.13
C VAL A 53 -1.91 -5.92 -0.70
N LEU A 54 -0.97 -6.02 -1.64
CA LEU A 54 -0.37 -4.85 -2.29
C LEU A 54 -1.41 -4.04 -3.08
N VAL A 55 -2.34 -4.70 -3.78
CA VAL A 55 -3.45 -4.02 -4.47
C VAL A 55 -4.34 -3.28 -3.48
N ILE A 56 -4.71 -3.90 -2.37
CA ILE A 56 -5.50 -3.25 -1.31
C ILE A 56 -4.77 -2.03 -0.75
N ILE A 57 -3.48 -2.16 -0.43
CA ILE A 57 -2.66 -1.03 0.06
C ILE A 57 -2.67 0.11 -0.95
N GLY A 58 -2.44 -0.20 -2.23
CA GLY A 58 -2.48 0.80 -3.31
C GLY A 58 -3.84 1.49 -3.41
N ALA A 59 -4.94 0.74 -3.31
CA ALA A 59 -6.29 1.28 -3.35
C ALA A 59 -6.58 2.18 -2.15
N VAL A 60 -6.19 1.77 -0.94
CA VAL A 60 -6.33 2.58 0.28
C VAL A 60 -5.53 3.87 0.17
N VAL A 61 -4.27 3.81 -0.29
CA VAL A 61 -3.45 5.00 -0.51
C VAL A 61 -4.08 5.94 -1.54
N ALA A 62 -4.57 5.40 -2.66
CA ALA A 62 -5.24 6.19 -3.69
C ALA A 62 -6.52 6.85 -3.15
N PHE A 63 -7.29 6.11 -2.34
CA PHE A 63 -8.51 6.60 -1.72
C PHE A 63 -8.23 7.69 -0.68
N VAL A 64 -7.26 7.48 0.22
CA VAL A 64 -6.83 8.51 1.18
C VAL A 64 -6.37 9.76 0.44
N ARG A 65 -5.53 9.59 -0.57
CA ARG A 65 -5.09 10.72 -1.42
C ARG A 65 -6.27 11.42 -2.06
N TYR A 66 -7.30 10.70 -2.51
CA TYR A 66 -8.51 11.27 -3.08
C TYR A 66 -9.28 12.11 -2.05
N LEU A 67 -9.46 11.59 -0.84
CA LEU A 67 -10.15 12.30 0.26
C LEU A 67 -9.35 13.51 0.77
N THR A 68 -8.02 13.46 0.74
CA THR A 68 -7.17 14.58 1.19
C THR A 68 -6.82 15.56 0.08
N ARG A 69 -7.40 15.45 -1.12
CA ARG A 69 -7.17 16.44 -2.18
C ARG A 69 -7.64 17.81 -1.67
N PRO A 70 -6.76 18.82 -1.60
CA PRO A 70 -7.20 20.18 -1.35
C PRO A 70 -8.22 20.56 -2.42
N LYS A 71 -9.32 21.17 -2.00
CA LYS A 71 -10.24 21.81 -2.95
C LYS A 71 -9.39 22.73 -3.83
N PRO A 72 -9.44 22.61 -5.18
CA PRO A 72 -8.72 23.51 -6.06
C PRO A 72 -9.01 24.94 -5.60
N PRO A 73 -7.99 25.81 -5.46
CA PRO A 73 -8.22 27.20 -5.14
C PRO A 73 -9.19 27.72 -6.21
N THR A 74 -10.46 27.89 -5.82
CA THR A 74 -11.37 28.74 -6.56
C THR A 74 -10.63 30.06 -6.60
N ALA A 75 -10.14 30.44 -7.79
CA ALA A 75 -9.28 31.59 -7.97
C ALA A 75 -9.79 32.70 -7.06
N ALA A 76 -9.08 32.94 -5.96
CA ALA A 76 -9.47 33.99 -5.05
C ALA A 76 -9.50 35.25 -5.92
N PRO A 77 -10.57 36.07 -5.89
CA PRO A 77 -10.51 37.34 -6.57
C PRO A 77 -9.22 38.02 -6.10
N VAL A 78 -8.36 38.38 -7.04
CA VAL A 78 -7.15 39.14 -6.73
C VAL A 78 -7.66 40.44 -6.14
N VAL A 79 -7.68 40.54 -4.81
CA VAL A 79 -8.00 41.78 -4.11
C VAL A 79 -6.78 42.66 -4.33
N VAL A 80 -6.80 43.39 -5.44
CA VAL A 80 -5.88 44.51 -5.64
C VAL A 80 -6.26 45.51 -4.55
N GLY A 81 -5.47 45.55 -3.48
CA GLY A 81 -5.61 46.56 -2.45
C GLY A 81 -5.55 47.95 -3.10
N PRO A 82 -6.18 48.98 -2.51
CA PRO A 82 -6.12 50.31 -3.07
C PRO A 82 -4.66 50.72 -3.29
N VAL A 83 -4.39 51.25 -4.48
CA VAL A 83 -3.07 51.82 -4.82
C VAL A 83 -2.77 52.95 -3.85
N ALA A 84 -1.51 53.13 -3.47
CA ALA A 84 -1.11 54.17 -2.54
C ALA A 84 -1.66 55.55 -2.97
N GLY A 85 -2.33 56.24 -2.05
CA GLY A 85 -3.08 57.44 -2.38
C GLY A 85 -3.98 57.94 -1.25
N TRP A 86 -4.66 59.06 -1.52
CA TRP A 86 -5.63 59.65 -0.60
C TRP A 86 -6.97 58.94 -0.76
N LEU A 87 -7.40 58.21 0.27
CA LEU A 87 -8.67 57.51 0.31
C LEU A 87 -9.54 58.05 1.45
N PRO A 88 -10.87 57.88 1.39
CA PRO A 88 -11.76 58.27 2.48
C PRO A 88 -11.36 57.60 3.79
N ASP A 89 -11.25 58.37 4.88
CA ASP A 89 -10.90 57.82 6.18
C ASP A 89 -12.04 56.89 6.68
N PRO A 90 -11.75 55.62 7.07
CA PRO A 90 -12.74 54.70 7.61
C PRO A 90 -13.44 55.20 8.88
N THR A 91 -12.77 56.08 9.64
CA THR A 91 -13.28 56.67 10.88
C THR A 91 -14.03 57.98 10.67
N ASP A 92 -13.74 58.72 9.59
CA ASP A 92 -14.41 59.98 9.24
C ASP A 92 -14.54 60.13 7.70
N PRO A 93 -15.73 59.89 7.13
CA PRO A 93 -15.96 59.98 5.69
C PRO A 93 -15.78 61.38 5.08
N THR A 94 -15.68 62.42 5.92
CA THR A 94 -15.48 63.81 5.50
C THR A 94 -14.02 64.16 5.26
N MET A 95 -13.09 63.28 5.67
CA MET A 95 -11.66 63.45 5.53
C MET A 95 -11.05 62.40 4.59
N LEU A 96 -9.91 62.74 4.02
CA LEU A 96 -9.06 61.81 3.29
C LEU A 96 -7.88 61.43 4.18
N ARG A 97 -7.54 60.14 4.24
CA ARG A 97 -6.34 59.63 4.90
C ARG A 97 -5.44 58.97 3.86
N TYR A 98 -4.14 59.11 4.01
CA TYR A 98 -3.21 58.52 3.05
C TYR A 98 -3.01 57.03 3.33
N TRP A 99 -3.20 56.21 2.31
CA TRP A 99 -2.87 54.77 2.30
C TRP A 99 -1.55 54.58 1.57
N ASP A 100 -0.59 53.88 2.17
CA ASP A 100 0.73 53.66 1.56
C ASP A 100 0.81 52.37 0.71
N GLY A 101 -0.29 51.61 0.62
CA GLY A 101 -0.34 50.29 -0.01
C GLY A 101 -0.38 49.14 0.98
N THR A 102 0.02 49.37 2.23
CA THR A 102 0.13 48.36 3.30
C THR A 102 -0.66 48.76 4.55
N ASP A 103 -0.63 50.05 4.94
CA ASP A 103 -1.34 50.58 6.10
C ASP A 103 -1.76 52.06 5.93
N TRP A 104 -2.65 52.52 6.80
CA TRP A 104 -3.11 53.90 6.87
C TRP A 104 -2.09 54.77 7.61
N THR A 105 -1.49 55.72 6.92
CA THR A 105 -0.54 56.65 7.56
C THR A 105 -1.27 57.69 8.42
N GLY A 106 -0.57 58.40 9.29
CA GLY A 106 -1.16 59.48 10.11
C GLY A 106 -1.49 60.76 9.32
N GLN A 107 -1.30 60.78 8.00
CA GLN A 107 -1.52 61.96 7.18
C GLN A 107 -2.99 62.06 6.77
N THR A 108 -3.61 63.19 7.13
CA THR A 108 -5.00 63.50 6.80
C THR A 108 -5.10 64.77 5.97
N ALA A 109 -5.98 64.79 4.98
CA ALA A 109 -6.29 65.95 4.15
C ALA A 109 -7.79 66.23 4.18
N ARG A 110 -8.16 67.51 4.06
CA ARG A 110 -9.55 67.90 3.88
C ARG A 110 -10.00 67.47 2.49
N ARG A 111 -11.17 66.85 2.40
CA ARG A 111 -11.82 66.63 1.12
C ARG A 111 -12.35 67.98 0.64
N ASP A 112 -11.73 68.55 -0.39
CA ASP A 112 -12.25 69.79 -1.01
C ASP A 112 -13.66 69.52 -1.59
N PRO A 113 -14.60 70.49 -1.47
CA PRO A 113 -15.98 70.35 -1.93
C PRO A 113 -16.13 70.30 -3.45
#